data_AF-A0A6M8VH57-F1
#
_entry.id   AF-A0A6M8VH57-F1
#
_cell.length_a   1.000
_cell.length_b   1.000
_cell.length_c   1.000
_cell.angle_alpha   90.00
_cell.angle_beta   90.00
_cell.angle_gamma   90.00
#
_symmetry.space_group_name_H-M   'P 1'
#
loop_
_entity.id
_entity.type
_entity.pdbx_description
1 polymer ?
#
loop_
_entity_poly.entity_id
_entity_poly.type
_entity_poly.pdbx_seq_one_letter_code
_entity_poly.pdbx_strand_id
1 'polypeptide(L)'
;MPEVEDLTMHLSELIGIKTAEHLLIKLRFGELAFISKRFDRLKSEKLHLEDMAQITEMLTERRYSSPMEKVGKAILKHSDYAGNDVIRFFQLTLFCFITGNADMHLKNFSLLTNLDGKIILSPAYDLLSTKILYKELIEQRLDRLK
;
A
#
# COMPACT_ATOMS: atom_id res chain seq x y z
N MET A 1 11.73 -1.44 -11.38
CA MET A 1 10.38 -1.36 -10.75
C MET A 1 10.36 -2.17 -9.46
N PRO A 2 10.69 -3.49 -9.45
CA PRO A 2 10.82 -4.26 -8.21
C PRO A 2 11.69 -3.59 -7.14
N GLU A 3 12.78 -2.93 -7.56
CA GLU A 3 13.74 -2.24 -6.70
C GLU A 3 13.15 -0.97 -6.08
N VAL A 4 12.35 -0.23 -6.84
CA VAL A 4 11.71 1.01 -6.38
C VAL A 4 10.60 0.68 -5.38
N GLU A 5 9.84 -0.39 -5.63
CA GLU A 5 8.83 -0.88 -4.69
C GLU A 5 9.48 -1.36 -3.38
N ASP A 6 10.52 -2.20 -3.48
CA ASP A 6 11.27 -2.68 -2.32
C ASP A 6 11.89 -1.53 -1.51
N LEU A 7 12.50 -0.55 -2.18
CA LEU A 7 13.03 0.65 -1.54
C LEU A 7 11.94 1.43 -0.81
N THR A 8 10.80 1.65 -1.47
CA THR A 8 9.71 2.45 -0.90
C THR A 8 9.10 1.75 0.31
N MET A 9 8.91 0.43 0.24
CA MET A 9 8.40 -0.38 1.35
C MET A 9 9.40 -0.45 2.52
N HIS A 10 10.71 -0.58 2.26
CA HIS A 10 11.72 -0.50 3.33
C HIS A 10 11.74 0.87 4.01
N LEU A 11 11.58 1.96 3.24
CA LEU A 11 11.51 3.31 3.81
C LEU A 11 10.30 3.51 4.72
N SER A 12 9.14 2.91 4.41
CA SER A 12 7.97 3.00 5.28
C SER A 12 8.21 2.26 6.61
N GLU A 13 8.85 1.09 6.58
CA GLU A 13 9.24 0.36 7.80
C GLU A 13 10.21 1.16 8.67
N LEU A 14 11.23 1.77 8.07
CA LEU A 14 12.25 2.56 8.79
C LEU A 14 11.67 3.74 9.58
N ILE A 15 10.55 4.31 9.12
CA ILE A 15 9.85 5.40 9.81
C ILE A 15 8.71 4.92 10.71
N GLY A 16 8.58 3.61 10.92
CA GLY A 16 7.62 3.01 11.84
C GLY A 16 6.21 2.81 11.27
N ILE A 17 6.01 2.90 9.95
CA ILE A 17 4.75 2.52 9.34
C ILE A 17 4.67 0.99 9.32
N LYS A 18 3.58 0.44 9.88
CA LYS A 18 3.29 -0.99 9.79
C LYS A 18 3.11 -1.38 8.32
N THR A 19 4.06 -2.13 7.78
CA THR A 19 4.16 -2.47 6.35
C THR A 19 4.08 -3.99 6.20
N ALA A 20 3.56 -4.48 5.06
CA ALA A 20 3.51 -5.89 4.74
C ALA A 20 4.94 -6.42 4.55
N GLU A 21 5.28 -7.54 5.18
CA GLU A 21 6.59 -8.18 4.99
C GLU A 21 6.89 -8.38 3.50
N HIS A 22 8.09 -8.00 3.07
CA HIS A 22 8.50 -8.06 1.68
C HIS A 22 9.97 -8.46 1.53
N LEU A 23 10.35 -8.83 0.31
CA LEU A 23 11.71 -9.22 -0.04
C LEU A 23 11.98 -8.98 -1.53
N LEU A 24 13.16 -8.44 -1.83
CA LEU A 24 13.72 -8.41 -3.18
C LEU A 24 14.72 -9.56 -3.34
N ILE A 25 14.46 -10.44 -4.30
CA ILE A 25 15.37 -11.56 -4.62
C ILE A 25 15.93 -11.43 -6.03
N LYS A 26 17.10 -12.04 -6.24
CA LYS A 26 17.69 -12.22 -7.56
C LYS A 26 17.33 -13.61 -8.10
N LEU A 27 16.69 -13.65 -9.26
CA LEU A 27 16.35 -14.88 -9.97
C LEU A 27 17.58 -15.48 -10.65
N ARG A 28 17.42 -16.73 -11.12
CA ARG A 28 18.51 -17.51 -11.73
C ARG A 28 19.20 -16.79 -12.89
N PHE A 29 18.47 -16.06 -13.71
CA PHE A 29 19.01 -15.37 -14.88
C PHE A 29 19.40 -13.90 -14.60
N GLY A 30 19.35 -13.49 -13.34
CA GLY A 30 19.87 -12.21 -12.86
C GLY A 30 18.82 -11.11 -12.71
N GLU A 31 17.58 -11.34 -13.13
CA GLU A 31 16.46 -10.43 -12.91
C GLU A 31 16.12 -10.32 -11.42
N LEU A 32 15.62 -9.16 -11.01
CA LEU A 32 15.13 -8.94 -9.67
C LEU A 32 13.63 -9.20 -9.62
N ALA A 33 13.18 -9.89 -8.57
CA ALA A 33 11.78 -10.15 -8.30
C ALA A 33 11.42 -9.67 -6.90
N PHE A 34 10.34 -8.88 -6.84
CA PHE A 34 9.75 -8.43 -5.58
C PHE A 34 8.73 -9.46 -5.10
N ILE A 35 8.80 -9.81 -3.81
CA ILE A 35 7.90 -10.76 -3.17
C ILE A 35 7.30 -10.05 -1.96
N SER A 36 5.97 -9.99 -1.90
CA SER A 36 5.23 -9.54 -0.71
C SER A 36 4.55 -10.74 -0.05
N LYS A 37 4.70 -10.87 1.25
CA LYS A 37 4.03 -11.91 2.04
C LYS A 37 2.63 -11.43 2.40
N ARG A 38 1.64 -12.28 2.11
CA ARG A 38 0.25 -12.03 2.46
C ARG A 38 0.05 -11.97 3.98
N PHE A 39 -0.27 -10.79 4.50
CA PHE A 39 -0.57 -10.57 5.92
C PHE A 39 -1.95 -11.09 6.35
N ASP A 40 -2.82 -11.45 5.41
CA ASP A 40 -4.15 -12.03 5.65
C ASP A 40 -4.14 -13.58 5.61
N ARG A 41 -2.94 -14.19 5.63
CA ARG A 41 -2.75 -15.65 5.66
C ARG A 41 -1.86 -16.04 6.83
N LEU A 42 -2.42 -16.80 7.77
CA LEU A 42 -1.72 -17.26 8.97
C LEU A 42 -1.77 -18.79 9.07
N LYS A 43 -0.76 -19.47 8.51
CA LYS A 43 -0.73 -20.94 8.40
C LYS A 43 -2.01 -21.49 7.75
N SER A 44 -2.90 -22.11 8.54
CA SER A 44 -4.20 -22.63 8.10
C SER A 44 -5.30 -21.57 8.03
N GLU A 45 -5.13 -20.45 8.73
CA GLU A 45 -6.16 -19.43 8.87
C GLU A 45 -6.13 -18.40 7.75
N LYS A 46 -7.33 -18.03 7.29
CA LYS A 46 -7.56 -16.93 6.34
C LYS A 46 -8.26 -15.82 7.09
N LEU A 47 -7.58 -14.69 7.25
CA LEU A 47 -8.17 -13.51 7.83
C LEU A 47 -9.01 -12.79 6.77
N HIS A 48 -10.14 -12.23 7.19
CA HIS A 48 -11.00 -11.46 6.31
C HIS A 48 -10.34 -10.11 6.01
N LEU A 49 -10.26 -9.77 4.73
CA LEU A 49 -9.61 -8.56 4.24
C LEU A 49 -10.49 -7.95 3.16
N GLU A 50 -10.84 -6.68 3.32
CA GLU A 50 -11.62 -5.92 2.34
C GLU A 50 -10.88 -4.64 1.98
N ASP A 51 -10.75 -4.38 0.68
CA ASP A 51 -10.21 -3.12 0.20
C ASP A 51 -11.24 -1.99 0.30
N MET A 52 -10.78 -0.74 0.32
CA MET A 52 -11.69 0.40 0.50
C MET A 52 -12.61 0.63 -0.70
N ALA A 53 -12.34 0.07 -1.88
CA ALA A 53 -13.29 0.14 -2.99
C ALA A 53 -14.51 -0.75 -2.71
N GLN A 54 -14.30 -1.92 -2.08
CA GLN A 54 -15.37 -2.81 -1.62
C GLN A 54 -16.15 -2.16 -0.47
N ILE A 55 -15.46 -1.69 0.57
CA ILE A 55 -16.09 -1.12 1.79
C ILE A 55 -16.92 0.13 1.46
N THR A 56 -16.46 0.94 0.51
CA THR A 56 -17.17 2.16 0.10
C THR A 56 -18.19 1.92 -1.02
N GLU A 57 -18.37 0.67 -1.45
CA GLU A 57 -19.31 0.25 -2.51
C GLU A 57 -19.13 1.04 -3.81
N MET A 58 -17.88 1.38 -4.15
CA MET A 58 -17.58 2.27 -5.27
C MET A 58 -17.14 1.52 -6.53
N LEU A 59 -18.02 1.50 -7.52
CA LEU A 59 -17.66 1.29 -8.93
C LEU A 59 -17.16 2.61 -9.52
N THR A 60 -15.85 2.88 -9.35
CA THR A 60 -14.97 3.72 -10.21
C THR A 60 -15.36 5.18 -10.58
N GLU A 61 -16.56 5.72 -10.31
CA GLU A 61 -17.06 6.92 -11.04
C GLU A 61 -17.57 8.14 -10.24
N ARG A 62 -17.60 8.15 -8.90
CA ARG A 62 -17.95 9.39 -8.16
C ARG A 62 -16.76 10.32 -7.93
N ARG A 63 -16.53 11.15 -8.96
CA ARG A 63 -15.47 12.16 -9.19
C ARG A 63 -15.36 13.33 -8.18
N TYR A 64 -16.24 13.43 -7.17
CA TYR A 64 -16.37 14.66 -6.34
C TYR A 64 -15.88 14.55 -4.90
N SER A 65 -15.45 13.38 -4.42
CA SER A 65 -14.86 13.27 -3.07
C SER A 65 -13.52 12.54 -3.15
N SER A 66 -12.52 13.12 -2.49
CA SER A 66 -11.14 12.65 -2.45
C SER A 66 -11.10 11.20 -1.96
N PRO A 67 -10.41 10.28 -2.66
CA PRO A 67 -10.25 8.90 -2.21
C PRO A 67 -9.80 8.82 -0.75
N MET A 68 -8.89 9.71 -0.33
CA MET A 68 -8.34 9.74 1.02
C MET A 68 -9.38 10.13 2.09
N GLU A 69 -10.26 11.08 1.78
CA GLU A 69 -11.33 11.47 2.70
C GLU A 69 -12.30 10.30 2.96
N LYS A 70 -12.61 9.54 1.90
CA LYS A 70 -13.47 8.36 2.00
C LYS A 70 -12.82 7.26 2.82
N VAL A 71 -11.53 7.00 2.60
CA VAL A 71 -10.77 6.03 3.41
C VAL A 71 -10.79 6.45 4.88
N GLY A 72 -10.50 7.72 5.19
CA GLY A 72 -10.56 8.22 6.57
C GLY A 72 -11.93 8.04 7.22
N LYS A 73 -13.02 8.37 6.49
CA LYS A 73 -14.40 8.17 6.97
C LYS A 73 -14.75 6.69 7.17
N ALA A 74 -14.30 5.82 6.26
CA ALA A 74 -14.51 4.38 6.37
C ALA A 74 -13.78 3.80 7.59
N ILE A 75 -12.53 4.20 7.83
CA ILE A 75 -11.77 3.80 9.03
C ILE A 75 -12.51 4.25 10.30
N LEU A 76 -12.93 5.52 10.38
CA LEU A 76 -13.66 6.04 11.53
C LEU A 76 -14.98 5.31 11.80
N LYS A 77 -15.63 4.79 10.75
CA LYS A 77 -16.90 4.09 10.85
C LYS A 77 -16.76 2.60 11.18
N HIS A 78 -15.74 1.94 10.65
CA HIS A 78 -15.65 0.48 10.62
C HIS A 78 -14.52 -0.12 11.46
N SER A 79 -13.47 0.65 11.81
CA SER A 79 -12.38 0.14 12.64
C SER A 79 -12.78 0.09 14.12
N ASP A 80 -12.46 -1.02 14.78
CA ASP A 80 -12.56 -1.18 16.24
C ASP A 80 -11.55 -0.31 17.00
N TYR A 81 -10.50 0.18 16.33
CA TYR A 81 -9.49 1.09 16.88
C TYR A 81 -9.37 2.38 16.05
N ALA A 82 -10.51 2.96 15.67
CA ALA A 82 -10.62 4.11 14.77
C ALA A 82 -9.62 5.25 15.03
N GLY A 83 -9.39 5.63 16.30
CA GLY A 83 -8.45 6.71 16.65
C GLY A 83 -6.99 6.38 16.30
N ASN A 84 -6.55 5.14 16.56
CA ASN A 84 -5.20 4.71 16.21
C ASN A 84 -5.06 4.53 14.69
N ASP A 85 -6.08 3.94 14.06
CA ASP A 85 -6.03 3.64 12.63
C ASP A 85 -6.12 4.89 11.75
N VAL A 86 -6.84 5.94 12.17
CA VAL A 86 -6.85 7.20 11.42
C VAL A 86 -5.49 7.91 11.50
N ILE A 87 -4.79 7.83 12.64
CA ILE A 87 -3.42 8.34 12.78
C ILE A 87 -2.47 7.57 11.86
N ARG A 88 -2.54 6.23 11.88
CA ARG A 88 -1.74 5.37 10.99
C ARG A 88 -2.01 5.67 9.52
N PHE A 89 -3.27 5.85 9.14
CA PHE A 89 -3.67 6.24 7.79
C PHE A 89 -3.12 7.61 7.40
N PHE A 90 -3.17 8.60 8.29
CA PHE A 90 -2.59 9.92 8.04
C PHE A 90 -1.07 9.85 7.85
N GLN A 91 -0.35 9.11 8.69
CA GLN A 91 1.09 8.89 8.55
C GLN A 91 1.44 8.26 7.20
N LEU A 92 0.68 7.24 6.78
CA LEU A 92 0.84 6.61 5.48
C LEU A 92 0.54 7.57 4.32
N THR A 93 -0.52 8.37 4.42
CA THR A 93 -0.87 9.37 3.42
C THR A 93 0.23 10.41 3.25
N LEU A 94 0.78 10.90 4.36
CA LEU A 94 1.90 11.84 4.36
C LEU A 94 3.17 11.21 3.77
N PHE A 95 3.45 9.95 4.10
CA PHE A 95 4.56 9.21 3.52
C PHE A 95 4.43 9.08 1.99
N CYS A 96 3.26 8.70 1.48
CA CYS A 96 3.00 8.62 0.05
C CYS A 96 3.15 9.98 -0.65
N PHE A 97 2.73 11.07 0.00
CA PHE A 97 2.94 12.42 -0.50
C PHE A 97 4.43 12.78 -0.60
N ILE A 98 5.21 12.54 0.47
CA ILE A 98 6.65 12.86 0.52
C ILE A 98 7.45 12.04 -0.48
N THR A 99 7.17 10.74 -0.59
CA THR A 99 7.83 9.83 -1.53
C THR A 99 7.36 10.01 -2.96
N GLY A 100 6.30 10.78 -3.19
CA GLY A 100 5.74 11.01 -4.52
C GLY A 100 5.10 9.77 -5.12
N ASN A 101 4.39 8.98 -4.30
CA ASN A 101 3.52 7.92 -4.78
C ASN A 101 2.19 8.51 -5.26
N ALA A 102 2.09 8.73 -6.57
CA ALA A 102 0.91 9.32 -7.21
C ALA A 102 -0.19 8.30 -7.59
N ASP A 103 0.04 7.00 -7.36
CA ASP A 103 -0.90 5.93 -7.76
C ASP A 103 -1.73 5.39 -6.59
N MET A 104 -1.69 6.08 -5.44
CA MET A 104 -2.48 5.68 -4.27
C MET A 104 -3.98 5.88 -4.50
N HIS A 105 -4.70 4.77 -4.61
CA HIS A 105 -6.14 4.73 -4.78
C HIS A 105 -6.83 3.82 -3.75
N LEU A 106 -8.15 3.69 -3.80
CA LEU A 106 -8.95 2.98 -2.81
C LEU A 106 -8.49 1.51 -2.58
N LYS A 107 -7.95 0.85 -3.61
CA LYS A 107 -7.50 -0.55 -3.48
C LYS A 107 -6.16 -0.73 -2.75
N ASN A 108 -5.42 0.34 -2.49
CA ASN A 108 -4.16 0.29 -1.71
C ASN A 108 -4.40 0.40 -0.20
N PHE A 109 -5.65 0.49 0.22
CA PHE A 109 -6.04 0.55 1.63
C PHE A 109 -7.06 -0.54 1.89
N SER A 110 -6.88 -1.27 2.99
CA SER A 110 -7.79 -2.35 3.37
C SER A 110 -8.04 -2.38 4.88
N LEU A 111 -9.22 -2.84 5.28
CA LEU A 111 -9.49 -3.26 6.66
C LEU A 111 -9.35 -4.78 6.78
N LEU A 112 -8.65 -5.21 7.82
CA LEU A 112 -8.37 -6.60 8.16
C LEU A 112 -9.13 -6.96 9.43
N THR A 113 -9.85 -8.08 9.43
CA THR A 113 -10.35 -8.70 10.66
C THR A 113 -9.25 -9.59 11.23
N ASN A 114 -8.68 -9.21 12.37
CA ASN A 114 -7.59 -9.95 13.00
C ASN A 114 -8.09 -11.25 13.70
N LEU A 115 -7.17 -12.00 14.31
CA LEU A 115 -7.50 -13.25 15.03
C LEU A 115 -8.45 -13.05 16.22
N ASP A 116 -8.47 -11.86 16.80
CA ASP A 116 -9.37 -11.51 17.91
C ASP A 116 -10.75 -11.03 17.42
N GLY A 117 -11.01 -11.13 16.12
CA GLY A 117 -12.24 -10.67 15.49
C GLY A 117 -12.36 -9.15 15.41
N LYS A 118 -11.25 -8.41 15.57
CA LYS A 118 -11.21 -6.94 15.50
C LYS A 118 -10.90 -6.46 14.09
N ILE A 119 -11.70 -5.52 13.61
CA ILE A 119 -11.53 -4.83 12.33
C ILE A 119 -10.51 -3.71 12.54
N ILE A 120 -9.38 -3.80 11.86
CA ILE A 120 -8.27 -2.86 11.97
C ILE A 120 -7.75 -2.45 10.60
N LEU A 121 -7.08 -1.31 10.50
CA LEU A 121 -6.33 -0.94 9.31
C LEU A 121 -5.19 -1.95 9.08
N SER A 122 -5.18 -2.55 7.90
CA SER A 122 -4.14 -3.49 7.46
C SER A 122 -2.73 -2.86 7.47
N PRO A 123 -1.67 -3.68 7.42
CA PRO A 123 -0.34 -3.19 7.06
C PRO A 123 -0.38 -2.48 5.69
N ALA A 124 0.48 -1.48 5.49
CA ALA A 124 0.65 -0.85 4.19
C ALA A 124 1.26 -1.84 3.18
N TYR A 125 0.82 -1.78 1.92
CA TYR A 125 1.30 -2.61 0.82
C TYR A 125 1.23 -1.82 -0.48
N ASP A 126 1.90 -2.31 -1.52
CA ASP A 126 1.89 -1.70 -2.86
C ASP A 126 2.28 -0.22 -2.82
N LEU A 127 3.39 0.06 -2.11
CA LEU A 127 3.96 1.40 -2.00
C LEU A 127 5.05 1.57 -3.06
N LEU A 128 4.89 2.57 -3.91
CA LEU A 128 5.78 2.79 -5.04
C LEU A 128 6.00 4.28 -5.28
N SER A 129 7.25 4.75 -5.19
CA SER A 129 7.58 6.11 -5.64
C SER A 129 7.46 6.21 -7.16
N THR A 130 6.29 6.60 -7.66
CA THR A 130 6.07 6.79 -9.10
C THR A 130 6.96 7.90 -9.66
N LYS A 131 7.31 8.90 -8.85
CA LYS A 131 8.27 9.95 -9.20
C LYS A 131 9.66 9.39 -9.57
N ILE A 132 10.19 8.45 -8.77
CA ILE A 132 11.46 7.79 -9.07
C ILE A 132 11.31 6.88 -10.29
N LEU A 133 10.25 6.07 -10.32
CA LEU A 133 10.00 5.11 -11.40
C LEU A 133 9.92 5.80 -12.78
N TYR A 134 9.18 6.90 -12.91
CA TYR A 134 9.07 7.62 -14.17
C TYR A 134 10.40 8.21 -14.64
N LYS A 135 11.24 8.66 -13.70
CA LYS A 135 12.58 9.17 -14.02
C LYS A 135 13.45 8.08 -14.63
N GLU A 136 13.50 6.90 -14.00
CA GLU A 136 14.27 5.75 -14.51
C GLU A 136 13.77 5.29 -15.88
N LEU A 137 12.45 5.24 -16.09
CA LEU A 137 11.86 4.85 -17.37
C LEU A 137 12.25 5.80 -18.50
N ILE A 138 12.31 7.10 -18.23
CA ILE A 138 12.74 8.11 -19.20
C ILE A 138 14.24 7.93 -19.51
N GLU A 139 15.09 7.79 -18.49
CA GLU A 139 16.54 7.61 -18.65
C GLU A 139 16.87 6.34 -19.47
N GLN A 140 16.26 5.20 -19.13
CA GLN A 140 16.42 3.95 -19.89
C GLN A 140 15.93 4.04 -21.33
N ARG A 141 14.94 4.90 -21.61
CA ARG A 141 14.45 5.12 -22.98
C ARG A 141 15.42 5.97 -23.77
N LEU A 142 16.04 6.97 -23.15
CA LEU A 142 17.06 7.81 -23.79
C LEU A 142 18.34 7.02 -24.10
N ASP A 143 18.77 6.13 -23.21
CA ASP A 143 19.94 5.29 -23.45
C ASP A 143 19.71 4.26 -24.56
N ARG A 144 18.48 3.78 -24.76
CA ARG A 144 18.12 2.91 -25.89
C ARG A 144 18.08 3.61 -27.25
N LEU A 145 18.09 4.94 -27.28
CA LEU A 145 18.07 5.75 -28.50
C LEU A 145 19.46 6.26 -28.91
N LYS A 146 20.50 5.98 -28.11
CA LYS A 146 21.91 6.24 -28.41
C LYS A 146 22.56 4.97 -28.94
#